data_AF-A0A968ZYV2-F1
#
_entry.id   AF-A0A968ZYV2-F1
#
_cell.length_a   1.000
_cell.length_b   1.000
_cell.length_c   1.000
_cell.angle_alpha   90.00
_cell.angle_beta   90.00
_cell.angle_gamma   90.00
#
_symmetry.space_group_name_H-M   'P 1'
#
loop_
_entity.id
_entity.type
_entity.pdbx_description
1 polymer ?
#
loop_
_entity_poly.entity_id
_entity_poly.type
_entity_poly.pdbx_seq_one_letter_code
_entity_poly.pdbx_strand_id
1 'polypeptide(L)'
;MTRSTPSYLLVSHGSRDPRSQAMVERLAQLVQQRLSWLAIAQQAYSAPLQPALTTKTASAFSSLEQGFSQQFTASIVTATRSQAIESAPIPVVETACLELGSATLQTQICQFAQKTRAAGKTEMRIVPLFLLQGVHVTEDVPAEVEAARLQLTNFCRLTLCSHLGNHPGLFHLLNEKMGKAASQAFLLVAHGSRRAGGNKQVEAIARQLNATVAYWSTPPSLEDQVIELMQQGHQRITILPYFLFAGSLTDAIMRRTEELAERFPKVAFRLMPPLGATRELAGLVADLSQQSV
;
A
#
# COMPACT_ATOMS: atom_id res chain seq x y z
N MET A 1 -26.37 8.78 -17.64
CA MET A 1 -26.20 8.41 -16.22
C MET A 1 -24.76 8.68 -15.83
N THR A 2 -24.50 9.70 -15.01
CA THR A 2 -23.19 9.94 -14.41
C THR A 2 -22.83 8.75 -13.51
N ARG A 3 -21.76 8.01 -13.80
CA ARG A 3 -21.29 6.93 -12.93
C ARG A 3 -20.95 7.53 -11.56
N SER A 4 -21.69 7.15 -10.52
CA SER A 4 -21.35 7.50 -9.13
C SER A 4 -19.97 6.94 -8.81
N THR A 5 -19.07 7.77 -8.29
CA THR A 5 -17.77 7.30 -7.77
C THR A 5 -18.00 6.34 -6.60
N PRO A 6 -17.28 5.20 -6.53
CA PRO A 6 -17.41 4.29 -5.41
C PRO A 6 -16.87 4.89 -4.11
N SER A 7 -17.28 4.29 -2.99
CA SER A 7 -16.60 4.40 -1.70
C SER A 7 -15.54 3.30 -1.59
N TYR A 8 -14.51 3.52 -0.78
CA TYR A 8 -13.39 2.61 -0.63
C TYR A 8 -13.20 2.23 0.83
N LEU A 9 -13.08 0.93 1.09
CA LEU A 9 -12.81 0.39 2.42
C LEU A 9 -11.47 -0.35 2.39
N LEU A 10 -10.49 0.16 3.12
CA LEU A 10 -9.18 -0.47 3.24
C LEU A 10 -9.20 -1.44 4.42
N VAL A 11 -8.99 -2.73 4.14
CA VAL A 11 -9.07 -3.78 5.17
C VAL A 11 -7.67 -4.18 5.60
N SER A 12 -7.33 -3.95 6.87
CA SER A 12 -6.09 -4.42 7.48
C SER A 12 -6.34 -5.64 8.38
N HIS A 13 -5.28 -6.29 8.84
CA HIS A 13 -5.39 -7.38 9.82
C HIS A 13 -5.93 -6.91 11.18
N GLY A 14 -5.70 -5.64 11.53
CA GLY A 14 -5.86 -5.12 12.89
C GLY A 14 -4.62 -5.31 13.76
N SER A 15 -4.49 -4.48 14.80
CA SER A 15 -3.36 -4.51 15.71
C SER A 15 -3.78 -4.03 17.10
N ARG A 16 -3.12 -4.55 18.14
CA ARG A 16 -3.21 -4.00 19.50
C ARG A 16 -2.33 -2.78 19.69
N ASP A 17 -1.40 -2.53 18.77
CA ASP A 17 -0.53 -1.37 18.79
C ASP A 17 -1.23 -0.17 18.14
N PRO A 18 -1.52 0.91 18.89
CA PRO A 18 -2.23 2.07 18.34
C PRO A 18 -1.45 2.77 17.23
N ARG A 19 -0.11 2.63 17.17
CA ARG A 19 0.70 3.21 16.09
C ARG A 19 0.39 2.56 14.74
N SER A 20 0.10 1.26 14.73
CA SER A 20 -0.27 0.55 13.50
C SER A 20 -1.60 1.09 12.95
N GLN A 21 -2.60 1.25 13.81
CA GLN A 21 -3.90 1.81 13.42
C GLN A 21 -3.77 3.24 12.86
N ALA A 22 -3.02 4.09 13.55
CA ALA A 22 -2.75 5.46 13.07
C ALA A 22 -2.07 5.48 11.68
N MET A 23 -1.21 4.50 11.38
CA MET A 23 -0.57 4.38 10.06
C MET A 23 -1.53 3.88 8.97
N VAL A 24 -2.46 2.97 9.30
CA VAL A 24 -3.51 2.54 8.36
C VAL A 24 -4.41 3.74 8.01
N GLU A 25 -4.82 4.52 9.00
CA GLU A 25 -5.61 5.76 8.81
C GLU A 25 -4.84 6.79 7.99
N ARG A 26 -3.54 6.95 8.27
CA ARG A 26 -2.68 7.83 7.47
C ARG A 26 -2.60 7.37 6.01
N LEU A 27 -2.50 6.07 5.77
CA LEU A 27 -2.51 5.52 4.42
C LEU A 27 -3.86 5.78 3.73
N ALA A 28 -4.98 5.61 4.43
CA ALA A 28 -6.31 5.92 3.90
C ALA A 28 -6.45 7.38 3.47
N GLN A 29 -5.92 8.33 4.25
CA GLN A 29 -5.88 9.75 3.88
C GLN A 29 -5.06 9.98 2.60
N LEU A 30 -3.90 9.33 2.46
CA LEU A 30 -3.06 9.46 1.26
C LEU A 30 -3.74 8.84 0.03
N VAL A 31 -4.44 7.70 0.20
CA VAL A 31 -5.23 7.07 -0.85
C VAL A 31 -6.38 7.98 -1.28
N GLN A 32 -7.09 8.59 -0.33
CA GLN A 32 -8.15 9.56 -0.61
C GLN A 32 -7.61 10.76 -1.40
N GLN A 33 -6.47 11.32 -1.01
CA GLN A 33 -5.81 12.40 -1.75
C GLN A 33 -5.46 11.97 -3.18
N ARG A 34 -4.90 10.77 -3.36
CA ARG A 34 -4.54 10.23 -4.67
C ARG A 34 -5.76 10.04 -5.56
N LEU A 35 -6.83 9.43 -5.04
CA LEU A 35 -8.08 9.22 -5.77
C LEU A 35 -8.77 10.54 -6.13
N SER A 36 -8.74 11.52 -5.22
CA SER A 36 -9.30 12.86 -5.48
C SER A 36 -8.56 13.55 -6.62
N TRP A 37 -7.22 13.46 -6.61
CA TRP A 37 -6.40 13.98 -7.70
C TRP A 37 -6.70 13.31 -9.03
N LEU A 38 -6.84 11.99 -9.06
CA LEU A 38 -7.19 11.24 -10.28
C LEU A 38 -8.57 11.65 -10.82
N ALA A 39 -9.55 11.85 -9.94
CA ALA A 39 -10.90 12.31 -10.33
C ALA A 39 -10.85 13.70 -10.99
N ILE A 40 -10.12 14.65 -10.38
CA ILE A 40 -9.95 16.00 -10.93
C ILE A 40 -9.21 15.94 -12.27
N ALA A 41 -8.14 15.17 -12.37
CA ALA A 41 -7.37 15.03 -13.61
C ALA A 41 -8.21 14.43 -14.74
N GLN A 42 -9.04 13.41 -14.44
CA GLN A 42 -9.93 12.78 -15.41
C GLN A 42 -11.03 13.73 -15.92
N GLN A 43 -11.62 14.51 -15.01
CA GLN A 43 -12.60 15.54 -15.39
C GLN A 43 -11.96 16.65 -16.23
N ALA A 44 -10.75 17.07 -15.86
CA ALA A 44 -9.99 18.07 -16.59
C ALA A 44 -9.62 17.60 -18.02
N TYR A 45 -9.32 16.30 -18.20
CA TYR A 45 -8.98 15.73 -19.51
C TYR A 45 -10.22 15.43 -20.39
N SER A 46 -11.38 15.20 -19.77
CA SER A 46 -12.64 14.90 -20.47
C SER A 46 -13.46 16.15 -20.83
N ALA A 47 -13.07 17.34 -20.35
CA ALA A 47 -13.72 18.59 -20.71
C ALA A 47 -13.49 18.88 -22.20
N PRO A 48 -14.53 19.30 -22.96
CA PRO A 48 -14.36 19.68 -24.36
C PRO A 48 -13.25 20.72 -24.48
N LEU A 49 -12.33 20.52 -25.43
CA LEU A 49 -11.44 21.60 -25.87
C LEU A 49 -12.34 22.71 -26.41
N GLN A 50 -12.52 23.79 -25.63
CA GLN A 50 -13.08 25.00 -26.21
C GLN A 50 -12.13 25.44 -27.33
N PRO A 51 -12.63 25.89 -28.49
CA PRO A 51 -11.79 26.43 -29.54
C PRO A 51 -11.12 27.70 -29.01
N ALA A 52 -9.95 27.56 -28.41
CA ALA A 52 -9.13 28.69 -28.01
C ALA A 52 -8.45 29.25 -29.25
N LEU A 53 -8.51 30.57 -29.37
CA LEU A 53 -7.85 31.38 -30.38
C LEU A 53 -6.41 30.89 -30.64
N THR A 54 -6.10 30.89 -31.93
CA THR A 54 -4.95 30.33 -32.63
C THR A 54 -3.56 30.54 -32.00
N THR A 55 -2.77 29.47 -32.12
CA THR A 55 -1.31 29.39 -32.39
C THR A 55 -0.32 29.85 -31.32
N LYS A 56 0.25 28.88 -30.57
CA LYS A 56 1.69 28.57 -30.43
C LYS A 56 1.99 27.80 -29.13
N THR A 57 1.72 26.50 -29.04
CA THR A 57 2.22 25.65 -27.92
C THR A 57 2.20 24.15 -28.27
N ALA A 58 2.45 23.76 -29.52
CA ALA A 58 2.39 22.35 -29.92
C ALA A 58 3.68 21.54 -29.64
N SER A 59 4.73 22.10 -29.02
CA SER A 59 6.04 21.43 -28.93
C SER A 59 6.53 21.05 -27.52
N ALA A 60 5.71 21.16 -26.48
CA ALA A 60 6.20 20.97 -25.09
C ALA A 60 5.83 19.63 -24.43
N PHE A 61 5.06 18.75 -25.08
CA PHE A 61 4.44 17.59 -24.39
C PHE A 61 5.17 16.25 -24.52
N SER A 62 6.22 16.12 -25.35
CA SER A 62 6.89 14.83 -25.59
C SER A 62 8.07 14.52 -24.65
N SER A 63 8.33 15.33 -23.61
CA SER A 63 9.54 15.17 -22.77
C SER A 63 9.27 15.03 -21.27
N LEU A 64 8.03 14.74 -20.85
CA LEU A 64 7.62 14.68 -19.44
C LEU A 64 7.52 13.27 -18.84
N GLU A 65 7.91 12.20 -19.55
CA GLU A 65 7.90 10.85 -18.99
C GLU A 65 9.17 10.46 -18.23
N GLN A 66 10.21 11.29 -18.21
CA GLN A 66 11.44 10.99 -17.47
C GLN A 66 11.94 12.20 -16.68
N GLY A 67 11.66 12.20 -15.37
CA GLY A 67 12.29 13.12 -14.40
C GLY A 67 11.36 14.22 -13.89
N PHE A 68 10.59 13.92 -12.84
CA PHE A 68 9.86 14.94 -12.08
C PHE A 68 10.83 15.73 -11.19
N SER A 69 11.18 16.94 -11.62
CA SER A 69 11.78 17.98 -10.77
C SER A 69 10.73 19.07 -10.45
N GLN A 70 10.65 19.45 -9.18
CA GLN A 70 9.54 20.12 -8.50
C GLN A 70 9.30 21.61 -8.84
N GLN A 71 9.69 22.14 -10.00
CA GLN A 71 9.61 23.60 -10.23
C GLN A 71 8.96 24.08 -11.53
N PHE A 72 8.38 23.21 -12.36
CA PHE A 72 7.88 23.64 -13.69
C PHE A 72 6.45 23.23 -14.10
N THR A 73 5.52 23.12 -13.15
CA THR A 73 4.10 22.84 -13.46
C THR A 73 3.12 23.83 -12.83
N ALA A 74 3.42 25.14 -12.89
CA ALA A 74 2.53 26.16 -12.30
C ALA A 74 2.14 27.33 -13.23
N SER A 75 2.47 27.34 -14.53
CA SER A 75 2.25 28.57 -15.33
C SER A 75 1.67 28.43 -16.75
N ILE A 76 1.07 27.30 -17.16
CA ILE A 76 0.42 27.19 -18.49
C ILE A 76 -1.08 26.80 -18.42
N VAL A 77 -1.75 26.93 -17.26
CA VAL A 77 -3.19 26.61 -17.16
C VAL A 77 -3.95 27.68 -16.35
N THR A 78 -3.79 28.96 -16.68
CA THR A 78 -4.36 30.06 -15.84
C THR A 78 -5.38 30.96 -16.53
N ALA A 79 -5.98 30.58 -17.66
CA ALA A 79 -7.16 31.31 -18.13
C ALA A 79 -8.08 30.38 -18.94
N THR A 80 -9.27 30.10 -18.39
CA THR A 80 -10.41 29.28 -18.92
C THR A 80 -10.68 27.89 -18.32
N ARG A 81 -10.01 27.46 -17.24
CA ARG A 81 -10.31 26.16 -16.56
C ARG A 81 -11.00 26.26 -15.20
N SER A 82 -11.38 27.46 -14.76
CA SER A 82 -11.86 27.72 -13.38
C SER A 82 -13.24 27.19 -13.02
N GLN A 83 -14.16 26.97 -13.97
CA GLN A 83 -15.54 26.58 -13.62
C GLN A 83 -15.79 25.06 -13.57
N ALA A 84 -14.86 24.22 -14.02
CA ALA A 84 -15.05 22.76 -14.05
C ALA A 84 -14.50 22.01 -12.82
N ILE A 85 -13.78 22.69 -11.92
CA ILE A 85 -13.03 22.06 -10.81
C ILE A 85 -13.87 22.00 -9.51
N GLU A 86 -14.95 22.76 -9.39
CA GLU A 86 -15.71 22.93 -8.14
C GLU A 86 -16.60 21.75 -7.72
N SER A 87 -16.77 20.71 -8.55
CA SER A 87 -17.77 19.65 -8.28
C SER A 87 -17.28 18.21 -8.46
N ALA A 88 -15.97 17.95 -8.42
CA ALA A 88 -15.47 16.58 -8.48
C ALA A 88 -15.90 15.83 -7.20
N PRO A 89 -16.66 14.73 -7.29
CA PRO A 89 -17.09 13.99 -6.11
C PRO A 89 -15.89 13.44 -5.36
N ILE A 90 -15.75 13.84 -4.09
CA ILE A 90 -14.65 13.40 -3.24
C ILE A 90 -14.81 11.89 -2.98
N PRO A 91 -13.81 11.05 -3.32
CA PRO A 91 -13.82 9.64 -2.98
C PRO A 91 -13.83 9.51 -1.44
N VAL A 92 -14.70 8.64 -0.93
CA VAL A 92 -14.78 8.38 0.52
C VAL A 92 -13.91 7.16 0.78
N VAL A 93 -12.90 7.29 1.63
CA VAL A 93 -11.99 6.20 2.00
C VAL A 93 -12.04 6.02 3.51
N GLU A 94 -12.41 4.83 3.97
CA GLU A 94 -12.35 4.44 5.38
C GLU A 94 -11.52 3.17 5.56
N THR A 95 -11.30 2.80 6.82
CA THR A 95 -10.49 1.64 7.21
C THR A 95 -11.34 0.65 7.99
N ALA A 96 -11.08 -0.64 7.82
CA ALA A 96 -11.62 -1.70 8.66
C ALA A 96 -10.51 -2.68 9.07
N CYS A 97 -10.75 -3.39 10.15
CA CYS A 97 -9.85 -4.42 10.66
C CYS A 97 -10.53 -5.78 10.59
N LEU A 98 -9.83 -6.79 10.04
CA LEU A 98 -10.30 -8.17 10.03
C LEU A 98 -10.39 -8.72 11.46
N GLU A 99 -9.36 -8.47 12.28
CA GLU A 99 -9.28 -8.92 13.66
C GLU A 99 -9.00 -7.75 14.61
N LEU A 100 -9.13 -8.01 15.91
CA LEU A 100 -8.79 -7.06 16.98
C LEU A 100 -9.59 -5.74 16.97
N GLY A 101 -10.55 -5.60 16.06
CA GLY A 101 -11.55 -4.54 16.04
C GLY A 101 -12.65 -4.79 17.08
N SER A 102 -13.40 -3.74 17.42
CA SER A 102 -14.55 -3.82 18.33
C SER A 102 -15.78 -4.51 17.71
N ALA A 103 -15.74 -4.80 16.41
CA ALA A 103 -16.81 -5.44 15.65
C ALA A 103 -16.22 -6.33 14.55
N THR A 104 -16.99 -7.30 14.06
CA THR A 104 -16.60 -8.14 12.92
C THR A 104 -16.39 -7.31 11.66
N LEU A 105 -15.61 -7.82 10.70
CA LEU A 105 -15.40 -7.14 9.43
C LEU A 105 -16.72 -6.95 8.67
N GLN A 106 -17.59 -7.96 8.67
CA GLN A 106 -18.94 -7.89 8.13
C GLN A 106 -19.75 -6.74 8.75
N THR A 107 -19.70 -6.56 10.07
CA THR A 107 -20.38 -5.45 10.75
C THR A 107 -19.81 -4.09 10.32
N GLN A 108 -18.47 -3.98 10.24
CA GLN A 108 -17.80 -2.76 9.78
C GLN A 108 -18.15 -2.40 8.34
N ILE A 109 -18.24 -3.40 7.43
CA ILE A 109 -18.67 -3.22 6.04
C ILE A 109 -20.12 -2.68 6.00
N CYS A 110 -21.03 -3.28 6.78
CA CYS A 110 -22.42 -2.83 6.84
C CYS A 110 -22.56 -1.40 7.38
N GLN A 111 -21.80 -1.03 8.41
CA GLN A 111 -21.76 0.33 8.95
C GLN A 111 -21.23 1.33 7.91
N PHE A 112 -20.15 0.98 7.21
CA PHE A 112 -19.61 1.84 6.16
C PHE A 112 -20.54 1.96 4.95
N ALA A 113 -21.34 0.92 4.66
CA ALA A 113 -22.35 0.96 3.62
C ALA A 113 -23.45 1.99 3.94
N GLN A 114 -23.85 2.12 5.21
CA GLN A 114 -24.81 3.17 5.62
C GLN A 114 -24.26 4.58 5.37
N LYS A 115 -22.97 4.82 5.64
CA LYS A 115 -22.32 6.10 5.31
C LYS A 115 -22.25 6.33 3.80
N THR A 116 -21.92 5.27 3.04
CA THR A 116 -21.93 5.28 1.57
C THR A 116 -23.32 5.66 1.03
N ARG A 117 -24.41 5.18 1.67
CA ARG A 117 -25.79 5.56 1.35
C ARG A 117 -26.05 7.05 1.57
N ALA A 118 -25.66 7.55 2.74
CA ALA A 118 -25.88 8.94 3.12
C ALA A 118 -25.13 9.89 2.17
N ALA A 119 -24.00 9.45 1.61
CA ALA A 119 -23.25 10.15 0.58
C ALA A 119 -23.83 10.00 -0.85
N GLY A 120 -24.99 9.34 -1.02
CA GLY A 120 -25.63 9.13 -2.33
C GLY A 120 -24.91 8.12 -3.24
N LYS A 121 -24.00 7.31 -2.69
CA LYS A 121 -23.20 6.33 -3.43
C LYS A 121 -23.80 4.93 -3.28
N THR A 122 -23.66 4.10 -4.31
CA THR A 122 -24.21 2.73 -4.35
C THR A 122 -23.17 1.67 -4.70
N GLU A 123 -21.89 2.03 -4.76
CA GLU A 123 -20.78 1.11 -5.01
C GLU A 123 -19.73 1.26 -3.92
N MET A 124 -19.21 0.15 -3.44
CA MET A 124 -18.12 0.07 -2.48
C MET A 124 -17.06 -0.90 -2.96
N ARG A 125 -15.80 -0.47 -2.93
CA ARG A 125 -14.63 -1.28 -3.24
C ARG A 125 -13.84 -1.57 -1.98
N ILE A 126 -13.58 -2.84 -1.74
CA ILE A 126 -12.92 -3.35 -0.54
C ILE A 126 -11.51 -3.77 -0.95
N VAL A 127 -10.49 -3.13 -0.37
CA VAL A 127 -9.08 -3.34 -0.74
C VAL A 127 -8.33 -3.97 0.44
N PRO A 128 -7.94 -5.25 0.35
CA PRO A 128 -7.17 -5.91 1.41
C PRO A 128 -5.71 -5.42 1.45
N LEU A 129 -5.32 -4.81 2.56
CA LEU A 129 -3.95 -4.35 2.85
C LEU A 129 -3.11 -5.49 3.46
N PHE A 130 -2.95 -6.58 2.71
CA PHE A 130 -2.12 -7.73 3.10
C PHE A 130 -0.93 -7.86 2.15
N LEU A 131 0.26 -8.11 2.67
CA LEU A 131 1.49 -8.25 1.87
C LEU A 131 1.71 -9.66 1.31
N LEU A 132 1.12 -10.65 1.96
CA LEU A 132 1.29 -12.05 1.64
C LEU A 132 -0.07 -12.72 1.52
N GLN A 133 -0.16 -13.67 0.60
CA GLN A 133 -1.33 -14.51 0.41
C GLN A 133 -1.36 -15.60 1.50
N GLY A 134 -2.22 -15.42 2.48
CA GLY A 134 -2.52 -16.39 3.54
C GLY A 134 -4.03 -16.60 3.68
N VAL A 135 -4.42 -17.35 4.71
CA VAL A 135 -5.83 -17.69 5.01
C VAL A 135 -6.71 -16.44 5.05
N HIS A 136 -6.22 -15.34 5.63
CA HIS A 136 -6.95 -14.08 5.66
C HIS A 136 -7.34 -13.55 4.28
N VAL A 137 -6.45 -13.68 3.29
CA VAL A 137 -6.70 -13.20 1.93
C VAL A 137 -7.54 -14.18 1.13
N THR A 138 -7.36 -15.49 1.34
CA THR A 138 -8.00 -16.53 0.53
C THR A 138 -9.35 -17.00 1.05
N GLU A 139 -9.60 -16.85 2.36
CA GLU A 139 -10.75 -17.43 3.05
C GLU A 139 -11.47 -16.37 3.90
N ASP A 140 -10.79 -15.77 4.88
CA ASP A 140 -11.49 -14.96 5.91
C ASP A 140 -12.09 -13.65 5.36
N VAL A 141 -11.30 -12.84 4.66
CA VAL A 141 -11.81 -11.58 4.05
C VAL A 141 -12.90 -11.88 3.03
N PRO A 142 -12.74 -12.82 2.07
CA PRO A 142 -13.83 -13.20 1.18
C PRO A 142 -15.10 -13.62 1.92
N ALA A 143 -15.00 -14.44 2.97
CA ALA A 143 -16.16 -14.91 3.73
C ALA A 143 -16.92 -13.75 4.41
N GLU A 144 -16.20 -12.83 5.06
CA GLU A 144 -16.78 -11.65 5.70
C GLU A 144 -17.43 -10.69 4.67
N VAL A 145 -16.83 -10.55 3.49
CA VAL A 145 -17.38 -9.73 2.40
C VAL A 145 -18.66 -10.36 1.83
N GLU A 146 -18.70 -11.67 1.62
CA GLU A 146 -19.91 -12.35 1.14
C GLU A 146 -21.03 -12.30 2.18
N ALA A 147 -20.72 -12.46 3.46
CA ALA A 147 -21.69 -12.27 4.54
C ALA A 147 -22.29 -10.86 4.55
N ALA A 148 -21.45 -9.83 4.33
CA ALA A 148 -21.94 -8.46 4.19
C ALA A 148 -22.73 -8.24 2.88
N ARG A 149 -22.33 -8.88 1.78
CA ARG A 149 -23.01 -8.78 0.47
C ARG A 149 -24.47 -9.21 0.59
N LEU A 150 -24.74 -10.33 1.27
CA LEU A 150 -26.10 -10.83 1.50
C LEU A 150 -27.01 -9.80 2.19
N GLN A 151 -26.47 -9.01 3.11
CA GLN A 151 -27.21 -7.96 3.83
C GLN A 151 -27.39 -6.67 3.02
N LEU A 152 -26.55 -6.44 2.01
CA LEU A 152 -26.47 -5.18 1.26
C LEU A 152 -26.98 -5.26 -0.18
N THR A 153 -27.48 -6.43 -0.61
CA THR A 153 -27.87 -6.77 -2.00
C THR A 153 -28.69 -5.68 -2.72
N ASN A 154 -29.65 -5.05 -2.04
CA ASN A 154 -30.55 -4.07 -2.66
C ASN A 154 -30.06 -2.62 -2.58
N PHE A 155 -28.89 -2.40 -2.00
CA PHE A 155 -28.44 -1.08 -1.61
C PHE A 155 -27.03 -0.74 -2.13
N CYS A 156 -26.05 -1.61 -1.91
CA CYS A 156 -24.65 -1.33 -2.22
C CYS A 156 -24.01 -2.50 -2.97
N ARG A 157 -23.49 -2.23 -4.17
CA ARG A 157 -22.66 -3.18 -4.90
C ARG A 157 -21.28 -3.25 -4.26
N LEU A 158 -20.95 -4.40 -3.68
CA LEU A 158 -19.62 -4.67 -3.14
C LEU A 158 -18.70 -5.31 -4.19
N THR A 159 -17.49 -4.79 -4.28
CA THR A 159 -16.41 -5.34 -5.11
C THR A 159 -15.19 -5.58 -4.22
N LEU A 160 -14.79 -6.84 -4.06
CA LEU A 160 -13.54 -7.21 -3.41
C LEU A 160 -12.40 -7.11 -4.42
N CYS A 161 -11.45 -6.21 -4.17
CA CYS A 161 -10.28 -6.01 -5.01
C CYS A 161 -9.16 -7.02 -4.67
N SER A 162 -8.17 -7.13 -5.56
CA SER A 162 -6.92 -7.82 -5.27
C SER A 162 -6.22 -7.24 -4.03
N HIS A 163 -5.59 -8.10 -3.24
CA HIS A 163 -4.79 -7.69 -2.08
C HIS A 163 -3.51 -6.97 -2.49
N LEU A 164 -2.99 -6.11 -1.61
CA LEU A 164 -1.81 -5.28 -1.84
C LEU A 164 -0.56 -6.06 -2.29
N GLY A 165 -0.31 -7.23 -1.71
CA GLY A 165 0.79 -8.12 -2.04
C GLY A 165 0.79 -8.63 -3.49
N ASN A 166 -0.35 -8.57 -4.18
CA ASN A 166 -0.46 -8.96 -5.59
C ASN A 166 -0.10 -7.83 -6.56
N HIS A 167 0.08 -6.60 -6.06
CA HIS A 167 0.35 -5.48 -6.95
C HIS A 167 1.81 -5.52 -7.45
N PRO A 168 2.05 -5.53 -8.78
CA PRO A 168 3.40 -5.65 -9.34
C PRO A 168 4.33 -4.49 -8.93
N GLY A 169 3.77 -3.30 -8.70
CA GLY A 169 4.53 -2.14 -8.23
C GLY A 169 5.09 -2.28 -6.80
N LEU A 170 4.65 -3.27 -6.01
CA LEU A 170 5.18 -3.47 -4.66
C LEU A 170 6.65 -3.88 -4.68
N PHE A 171 7.03 -4.76 -5.63
CA PHE A 171 8.43 -5.12 -5.84
C PHE A 171 9.28 -3.90 -6.20
N HIS A 172 8.81 -3.06 -7.12
CA HIS A 172 9.51 -1.84 -7.51
C HIS A 172 9.73 -0.91 -6.32
N LEU A 173 8.71 -0.73 -5.47
CA LEU A 173 8.81 0.09 -4.26
C LEU A 173 9.84 -0.45 -3.26
N LEU A 174 9.92 -1.77 -3.07
CA LEU A 174 10.96 -2.40 -2.25
C LEU A 174 12.35 -2.21 -2.85
N ASN A 175 12.49 -2.45 -4.16
CA ASN A 175 13.76 -2.33 -4.86
C ASN A 175 14.30 -0.89 -4.83
N GLU A 176 13.44 0.11 -5.03
CA GLU A 176 13.81 1.53 -4.91
C GLU A 176 14.21 1.90 -3.48
N LYS A 177 13.51 1.38 -2.47
CA LYS A 177 13.89 1.56 -1.07
C LYS A 177 15.29 0.99 -0.82
N MET A 178 15.58 -0.22 -1.32
CA MET A 178 16.86 -0.90 -1.13
C MET A 178 18.01 -0.26 -1.93
N GLY A 179 17.76 0.21 -3.15
CA GLY A 179 18.78 0.86 -3.99
C GLY A 179 19.35 2.15 -3.39
N LYS A 180 18.65 2.77 -2.42
CA LYS A 180 19.15 3.91 -1.64
C LYS A 180 20.11 3.51 -0.51
N ALA A 181 20.34 2.21 -0.30
CA ALA A 181 21.24 1.71 0.72
C ALA A 181 22.55 1.19 0.09
N ALA A 182 23.68 1.80 0.46
CA ALA A 182 24.99 1.26 0.17
C ALA A 182 25.24 0.04 1.09
N SER A 183 25.08 -1.18 0.58
CA SER A 183 25.24 -2.41 1.37
C SER A 183 25.82 -3.55 0.55
N GLN A 184 26.52 -4.45 1.24
CA GLN A 184 27.10 -5.65 0.63
C GLN A 184 26.11 -6.80 0.59
N ALA A 185 25.21 -6.86 1.58
CA ALA A 185 24.16 -7.86 1.66
C ALA A 185 22.86 -7.23 2.21
N PHE A 186 21.74 -7.83 1.80
CA PHE A 186 20.41 -7.44 2.25
C PHE A 186 19.71 -8.61 2.92
N LEU A 187 19.03 -8.33 4.04
CA LEU A 187 18.18 -9.26 4.75
C LEU A 187 16.74 -8.80 4.71
N LEU A 188 15.84 -9.61 4.14
CA LEU A 188 14.40 -9.37 4.18
C LEU A 188 13.82 -10.12 5.38
N VAL A 189 13.36 -9.40 6.40
CA VAL A 189 12.80 -9.98 7.62
C VAL A 189 11.29 -10.01 7.53
N ALA A 190 10.69 -11.20 7.46
CA ALA A 190 9.25 -11.40 7.46
C ALA A 190 8.78 -12.12 8.74
N HIS A 191 7.47 -12.15 8.95
CA HIS A 191 6.90 -12.85 10.11
C HIS A 191 7.26 -14.34 10.13
N GLY A 192 7.25 -14.99 8.98
CA GLY A 192 7.42 -16.44 8.84
C GLY A 192 6.14 -17.22 9.12
N SER A 193 5.95 -18.30 8.35
CA SER A 193 4.82 -19.22 8.43
C SER A 193 5.31 -20.65 8.61
N ARG A 194 4.59 -21.41 9.43
CA ARG A 194 4.80 -22.86 9.62
C ARG A 194 4.04 -23.71 8.59
N ARG A 195 3.14 -23.09 7.82
CA ARG A 195 2.34 -23.81 6.80
C ARG A 195 3.23 -24.16 5.61
N ALA A 196 3.02 -25.35 5.06
CA ALA A 196 3.70 -25.76 3.83
C ALA A 196 3.44 -24.75 2.72
N GLY A 197 4.52 -24.21 2.12
CA GLY A 197 4.43 -23.21 1.07
C GLY A 197 4.11 -21.78 1.54
N GLY A 198 3.84 -21.55 2.83
CA GLY A 198 3.44 -20.23 3.35
C GLY A 198 4.49 -19.14 3.20
N ASN A 199 5.76 -19.52 3.02
CA ASN A 199 6.86 -18.59 2.82
C ASN A 199 7.30 -18.42 1.35
N LYS A 200 6.72 -19.19 0.41
CA LYS A 200 7.16 -19.20 -1.01
C LYS A 200 7.14 -17.81 -1.66
N GLN A 201 6.11 -17.02 -1.36
CA GLN A 201 5.96 -15.68 -1.93
C GLN A 201 7.05 -14.73 -1.43
N VAL A 202 7.34 -14.71 -0.13
CA VAL A 202 8.41 -13.86 0.42
C VAL A 202 9.79 -14.32 -0.03
N GLU A 203 10.02 -15.63 -0.17
CA GLU A 203 11.25 -16.16 -0.76
C GLU A 203 11.42 -15.72 -2.23
N ALA A 204 10.34 -15.73 -3.02
CA ALA A 204 10.40 -15.26 -4.40
C ALA A 204 10.75 -13.76 -4.47
N ILE A 205 10.12 -12.94 -3.62
CA ILE A 205 10.44 -11.51 -3.51
C ILE A 205 11.90 -11.32 -3.09
N ALA A 206 12.38 -12.05 -2.07
CA ALA A 206 13.75 -11.97 -1.60
C ALA A 206 14.76 -12.33 -2.70
N ARG A 207 14.51 -13.40 -3.47
CA ARG A 207 15.34 -13.79 -4.63
C ARG A 207 15.39 -12.68 -5.68
N GLN A 208 14.24 -12.07 -6.01
CA GLN A 208 14.20 -10.98 -6.99
C GLN A 208 14.93 -9.71 -6.51
N LEU A 209 14.94 -9.46 -5.19
CA LEU A 209 15.64 -8.34 -4.57
C LEU A 209 17.13 -8.63 -4.29
N ASN A 210 17.63 -9.82 -4.64
CA ASN A 210 18.96 -10.30 -4.24
C ASN A 210 19.21 -10.17 -2.73
N ALA A 211 18.20 -10.56 -1.93
CA ALA A 211 18.21 -10.52 -0.48
C ALA A 211 18.08 -11.93 0.11
N THR A 212 18.72 -12.13 1.25
CA THR A 212 18.53 -13.32 2.08
C THR A 212 17.28 -13.14 2.94
N VAL A 213 16.42 -14.15 3.04
CA VAL A 213 15.20 -14.07 3.86
C VAL A 213 15.47 -14.55 5.28
N ALA A 214 15.00 -13.80 6.27
CA ALA A 214 14.95 -14.22 7.65
C ALA A 214 13.50 -14.18 8.15
N TYR A 215 13.17 -15.04 9.10
CA TYR A 215 11.84 -15.13 9.66
C TYR A 215 11.86 -14.87 11.16
N TRP A 216 10.81 -14.21 11.64
CA TRP A 216 10.66 -13.96 13.07
C TRP A 216 10.15 -15.19 13.84
N SER A 217 9.17 -15.91 13.29
CA SER A 217 8.43 -16.96 13.99
C SER A 217 8.88 -18.39 13.66
N THR A 218 9.76 -18.53 12.67
CA THR A 218 10.29 -19.81 12.17
C THR A 218 11.76 -19.64 11.79
N PRO A 219 12.55 -20.72 11.67
CA PRO A 219 13.88 -20.65 11.07
C PRO A 219 13.81 -20.45 9.54
N PRO A 220 14.87 -19.92 8.91
CA PRO A 220 16.07 -19.35 9.56
C PRO A 220 15.77 -18.00 10.21
N SER A 221 16.31 -17.78 11.41
CA SER A 221 16.12 -16.55 12.19
C SER A 221 16.98 -15.40 11.65
N LEU A 222 16.72 -14.18 12.14
CA LEU A 222 17.56 -13.01 11.82
C LEU A 222 19.04 -13.26 12.17
N GLU A 223 19.31 -13.85 13.33
CA GLU A 223 20.67 -14.14 13.78
C GLU A 223 21.35 -15.21 12.91
N ASP A 224 20.64 -16.30 12.59
CA ASP A 224 21.17 -17.37 11.74
C ASP A 224 21.66 -16.80 10.40
N GLN A 225 20.85 -15.94 9.78
CA GLN A 225 21.19 -15.36 8.48
C GLN A 225 22.27 -14.29 8.56
N VAL A 226 22.37 -13.56 9.67
CA VAL A 226 23.51 -12.66 9.90
C VAL A 226 24.80 -13.45 10.00
N ILE A 227 24.82 -14.56 10.75
CA ILE A 227 25.99 -15.43 10.89
C ILE A 227 26.40 -16.00 9.52
N GLU A 228 25.44 -16.50 8.74
CA GLU A 228 25.69 -17.03 7.39
C GLU A 228 26.31 -15.96 6.47
N LEU A 229 25.73 -14.75 6.43
CA LEU A 229 26.27 -13.65 5.63
C LEU A 229 27.68 -13.22 6.08
N MET A 230 27.96 -13.27 7.38
CA MET A 230 29.30 -13.00 7.91
C MET A 230 30.32 -14.05 7.48
N GLN A 231 29.94 -15.32 7.45
CA GLN A 231 30.81 -16.41 6.97
C GLN A 231 31.11 -16.27 5.47
N GLN A 232 30.20 -15.67 4.71
CA GLN A 232 30.38 -15.30 3.31
C GLN A 232 31.25 -14.02 3.13
N GLY A 233 31.70 -13.40 4.22
CA GLY A 233 32.59 -12.23 4.20
C GLY A 233 31.87 -10.89 4.16
N HIS A 234 30.55 -10.84 4.29
CA HIS A 234 29.80 -9.59 4.32
C HIS A 234 29.96 -8.87 5.67
N GLN A 235 30.34 -7.59 5.62
CA GLN A 235 30.54 -6.74 6.80
C GLN A 235 29.61 -5.52 6.82
N ARG A 236 28.77 -5.34 5.79
CA ARG A 236 27.76 -4.28 5.71
C ARG A 236 26.42 -4.89 5.32
N ILE A 237 25.57 -5.09 6.31
CA ILE A 237 24.30 -5.80 6.18
C ILE A 237 23.16 -4.80 6.40
N THR A 238 22.30 -4.65 5.38
CA THR A 238 21.05 -3.88 5.53
C THR A 238 19.88 -4.84 5.79
N ILE A 239 19.13 -4.55 6.84
CA ILE A 239 17.95 -5.32 7.25
C ILE A 239 16.69 -4.55 6.84
N LEU A 240 15.82 -5.20 6.09
CA LEU A 240 14.54 -4.67 5.61
C LEU A 240 13.38 -5.45 6.25
N PRO A 241 12.63 -4.84 7.17
CA PRO A 241 11.39 -5.42 7.69
C PRO A 241 10.31 -5.45 6.60
N TYR A 242 9.86 -6.64 6.20
CA TYR A 242 8.76 -6.84 5.26
C TYR A 242 7.40 -6.75 5.97
N PHE A 243 7.10 -5.54 6.47
CA PHE A 243 5.88 -5.19 7.19
C PHE A 243 5.30 -3.89 6.65
N LEU A 244 3.97 -3.74 6.73
CA LEU A 244 3.30 -2.53 6.27
C LEU A 244 3.61 -1.34 7.17
N PHE A 245 3.51 -1.52 8.49
CA PHE A 245 3.60 -0.42 9.44
C PHE A 245 4.51 -0.78 10.61
N ALA A 246 4.96 0.27 11.31
CA ALA A 246 5.68 0.10 12.56
C ALA A 246 4.74 -0.43 13.65
N GLY A 247 5.30 -1.24 14.55
CA GLY A 247 4.62 -1.77 15.72
C GLY A 247 5.56 -2.60 16.58
N SER A 248 5.01 -3.27 17.60
CA SER A 248 5.78 -4.09 18.55
C SER A 248 6.76 -5.07 17.89
N LEU A 249 6.38 -5.69 16.77
CA LEU A 249 7.24 -6.62 16.06
C LEU A 249 8.43 -5.92 15.37
N THR A 250 8.22 -4.76 14.75
CA THR A 250 9.34 -4.00 14.16
C THR A 250 10.26 -3.45 15.24
N ASP A 251 9.72 -3.08 16.42
CA ASP A 251 10.53 -2.67 17.57
C ASP A 251 11.37 -3.85 18.10
N ALA A 252 10.80 -5.06 18.10
CA ALA A 252 11.54 -6.26 18.47
C ALA A 252 12.67 -6.55 17.47
N ILE A 253 12.45 -6.36 16.17
CA ILE A 253 13.50 -6.47 15.14
C ILE A 253 14.59 -5.41 15.35
N MET A 254 14.21 -4.17 15.72
CA MET A 254 15.14 -3.10 16.05
C MET A 254 16.05 -3.48 17.22
N ARG A 255 15.46 -3.87 18.36
CA ARG A 255 16.22 -4.31 19.52
C ARG A 255 17.14 -5.49 19.18
N ARG A 256 16.66 -6.47 18.40
CA ARG A 256 17.50 -7.59 17.97
C ARG A 256 18.65 -7.16 17.07
N THR A 257 18.45 -6.16 16.23
CA THR A 257 19.52 -5.60 15.39
C THR A 257 20.58 -4.90 16.23
N GLU A 258 20.18 -4.17 17.27
CA GLU A 258 21.08 -3.53 18.24
C GLU A 258 21.89 -4.57 19.02
N GLU A 259 21.24 -5.62 19.55
CA GLU A 259 21.88 -6.76 20.21
C GLU A 259 22.95 -7.42 19.30
N LEU A 260 22.66 -7.58 18.00
CA LEU A 260 23.60 -8.12 17.02
C LEU A 260 24.76 -7.17 16.73
N ALA A 261 24.51 -5.86 16.68
CA ALA A 261 25.54 -4.85 16.46
C ALA A 261 26.55 -4.80 17.62
N GLU A 262 26.08 -4.95 18.87
CA GLU A 262 26.94 -5.07 20.06
C GLU A 262 27.79 -6.35 20.02
N ARG A 263 27.18 -7.47 19.62
CA ARG A 263 27.85 -8.77 19.57
C ARG A 263 28.85 -8.89 18.41
N PHE A 264 28.60 -8.20 17.30
CA PHE A 264 29.42 -8.26 16.09
C PHE A 264 29.91 -6.87 15.65
N PRO A 265 30.80 -6.22 16.42
CA PRO A 265 31.20 -4.82 16.19
C PRO A 265 31.97 -4.57 14.88
N LYS A 266 32.43 -5.64 14.22
CA LYS A 266 33.08 -5.56 12.90
C LYS A 266 32.08 -5.52 11.74
N VAL A 267 30.79 -5.72 12.01
CA VAL A 267 29.71 -5.71 11.02
C VAL A 267 28.90 -4.44 11.21
N ALA A 268 28.80 -3.63 10.16
CA ALA A 268 27.92 -2.48 10.14
C ALA A 268 26.50 -2.92 9.76
N PHE A 269 25.58 -2.78 10.70
CA PHE A 269 24.17 -3.03 10.48
C PHE A 269 23.43 -1.74 10.12
N ARG A 270 22.50 -1.84 9.18
CA ARG A 270 21.55 -0.76 8.88
C ARG A 270 20.14 -1.33 8.86
N LEU A 271 19.31 -0.94 9.83
CA LEU A 271 17.89 -1.25 9.81
C LEU A 271 17.12 -0.21 9.00
N MET A 272 16.33 -0.68 8.03
CA MET A 272 15.41 0.16 7.27
C MET A 272 14.05 0.27 7.97
N PRO A 273 13.32 1.38 7.76
CA PRO A 273 11.93 1.45 8.18
C PRO A 273 11.07 0.44 7.39
N PRO A 274 9.91 0.02 7.94
CA PRO A 274 8.92 -0.74 7.19
C PRO A 274 8.40 0.04 5.97
N LEU A 275 7.49 -0.55 5.20
CA LEU A 275 6.91 0.08 4.00
C LEU A 275 6.33 1.47 4.31
N GLY A 276 5.53 1.55 5.38
CA GLY A 276 4.96 2.77 5.93
C GLY A 276 3.83 3.36 5.09
N ALA A 277 3.11 4.32 5.67
CA ALA A 277 2.09 5.11 4.97
C ALA A 277 2.74 6.17 4.07
N THR A 278 3.17 5.74 2.88
CA THR A 278 3.88 6.58 1.89
C THR A 278 2.97 6.92 0.70
N ARG A 279 3.32 7.96 -0.07
CA ARG A 279 2.54 8.36 -1.26
C ARG A 279 2.61 7.31 -2.35
N GLU A 280 3.76 6.66 -2.47
CA GLU A 280 4.05 5.58 -3.40
C GLU A 280 3.16 4.37 -3.09
N LEU A 281 3.09 3.95 -1.82
CA LEU A 281 2.20 2.86 -1.39
C LEU A 281 0.72 3.21 -1.59
N ALA A 282 0.33 4.44 -1.28
CA ALA A 282 -1.02 4.92 -1.53
C ALA A 282 -1.39 4.91 -3.03
N GLY A 283 -0.40 5.15 -3.91
CA GLY A 283 -0.53 4.97 -5.35
C GLY A 283 -0.92 3.54 -5.71
N LEU A 284 -0.18 2.54 -5.22
CA LEU A 284 -0.46 1.13 -5.49
C LEU A 284 -1.86 0.71 -4.99
N VAL A 285 -2.25 1.18 -3.80
CA VAL A 285 -3.58 0.91 -3.24
C VAL A 285 -4.69 1.57 -4.08
N ALA A 286 -4.47 2.81 -4.53
CA ALA A 286 -5.40 3.48 -5.43
C ALA A 286 -5.52 2.73 -6.77
N ASP A 287 -4.41 2.25 -7.34
CA ASP A 287 -4.42 1.50 -8.59
C ASP A 287 -5.21 0.19 -8.46
N LEU A 288 -4.98 -0.61 -7.41
CA LEU A 288 -5.78 -1.80 -7.10
C LEU A 288 -7.27 -1.50 -6.97
N SER A 289 -7.58 -0.37 -6.33
CA SER A 289 -8.96 0.05 -6.10
C SER A 289 -9.68 0.47 -7.38
N GLN A 290 -8.95 0.76 -8.47
CA GLN A 290 -9.51 1.22 -9.74
C GLN A 290 -9.70 0.09 -10.77
N GLN A 291 -9.00 -1.02 -10.61
CA GLN A 291 -9.07 -2.17 -11.52
C GLN A 291 -10.51 -2.70 -11.68
N SER A 292 -10.88 -3.01 -12.92
CA SER A 292 -12.12 -3.73 -13.21
C SER A 292 -11.96 -5.18 -12.74
N VAL A 293 -12.86 -5.62 -11.86
CA VAL A 293 -12.97 -7.03 -11.43
C VAL A 293 -13.80 -7.81 -12.42
#